data_AF-A0A316VZZ0-F1
#
_entry.id   AF-A0A316VZZ0-F1
#
_cell.length_a   1.000
_cell.length_b   1.000
_cell.length_c   1.000
_cell.angle_alpha   90.00
_cell.angle_beta   90.00
_cell.angle_gamma   90.00
#
_symmetry.space_group_name_H-M   'P 1'
#
loop_
_entity.id
_entity.type
_entity.pdbx_description
1 polymer ?
#
loop_
_entity_poly.entity_id
_entity_poly.type
_entity_poly.pdbx_seq_one_letter_code
_entity_poly.pdbx_strand_id
1 'polypeptide(L)'
;MSAAPASVDGVPLGRQPEDHIKVMAGKTPSKFTDPCRRASALSMKCLEDNSYDKAKCAEAFQVYRDCKKTWVEQRRKDRREGRPGAWD
;
A
#
# COMPACT_ATOMS: atom_id res chain seq x y z
N MET A 1 21.72 -5.83 19.32
CA MET A 1 21.42 -6.14 17.90
C MET A 1 20.42 -5.09 17.43
N SER A 2 20.91 -4.10 16.69
CA SER A 2 20.13 -2.91 16.31
C SER A 2 19.45 -3.13 14.96
N ALA A 3 18.13 -2.99 14.91
CA ALA A 3 17.41 -2.70 13.68
C ALA A 3 16.68 -1.36 13.90
N ALA A 4 17.27 -0.29 13.39
CA ALA A 4 16.61 1.02 13.35
C ALA A 4 15.37 0.95 12.42
N PRO A 5 14.31 1.70 12.72
CA PRO A 5 13.04 1.58 12.02
C PRO A 5 13.16 2.14 10.61
N ALA A 6 12.59 1.42 9.66
CA ALA A 6 12.50 1.83 8.26
C ALA A 6 11.46 2.95 8.10
N SER A 7 11.85 4.18 8.49
CA SER A 7 11.01 5.38 8.46
C SER A 7 11.73 6.46 7.66
N VAL A 8 11.22 6.77 6.47
CA VAL A 8 11.55 8.03 5.78
C VAL A 8 10.53 9.05 6.29
N ASP A 9 11.02 10.16 6.86
CA ASP A 9 10.22 11.27 7.40
C ASP A 9 9.25 10.91 8.54
N GLY A 10 9.59 9.93 9.38
CA GLY A 10 8.74 9.53 10.52
C GLY A 10 7.45 8.80 10.10
N VAL A 11 7.28 8.49 8.81
CA VAL A 11 6.17 7.69 8.29
C VAL A 11 6.67 6.27 8.05
N PRO A 12 6.05 5.22 8.64
CA PRO A 12 6.43 3.85 8.36
C PRO A 12 6.19 3.53 6.88
N LEU A 13 7.20 2.99 6.19
CA LEU A 13 7.26 2.73 4.74
C LEU A 13 6.10 1.90 4.15
N GLY A 14 5.21 1.36 4.98
CA GLY A 14 4.01 0.63 4.56
C GLY A 14 2.78 1.50 4.28
N ARG A 15 2.76 2.80 4.63
CA ARG A 15 1.53 3.62 4.43
C ARG A 15 1.39 4.20 3.01
N GLN A 16 2.46 4.24 2.23
CA GLN A 16 2.42 4.84 0.89
C GLN A 16 2.09 3.78 -0.19
N PRO A 17 1.10 4.04 -1.05
CA PRO A 17 0.81 3.17 -2.18
C PRO A 17 1.82 3.35 -3.31
N GLU A 18 2.05 2.29 -4.09
CA GLU A 18 2.75 2.36 -5.38
C GLU A 18 1.90 3.17 -6.38
N ASP A 19 2.56 3.91 -7.29
CA ASP A 19 1.87 4.74 -8.28
C ASP A 19 0.97 3.89 -9.19
N HIS A 20 -0.32 4.23 -9.22
CA HIS A 20 -1.33 3.52 -10.01
C HIS A 20 -0.97 3.44 -11.50
N ILE A 21 -0.25 4.41 -12.07
CA ILE A 21 0.23 4.37 -13.46
C ILE A 21 1.18 3.18 -13.65
N LYS A 22 2.24 3.11 -12.82
CA LYS A 22 3.23 2.02 -12.86
C LYS A 22 2.59 0.67 -12.59
N VAL A 23 1.62 0.65 -11.68
CA VAL A 23 0.97 -0.58 -11.19
C VAL A 23 -0.04 -1.12 -12.21
N MET A 24 -0.67 -0.25 -13.00
CA MET A 24 -1.63 -0.63 -14.05
C MET A 24 -1.03 -0.65 -15.47
N ALA A 25 0.15 -0.05 -15.69
CA ALA A 25 0.83 -0.06 -16.97
C ALA A 25 1.02 -1.49 -17.51
N GLY A 26 0.50 -1.75 -18.71
CA GLY A 26 0.58 -3.04 -19.38
C GLY A 26 -0.32 -4.14 -18.80
N LYS A 27 -1.19 -3.84 -17.82
CA LYS A 27 -2.15 -4.81 -17.29
C LYS A 27 -3.51 -4.65 -17.94
N THR A 28 -4.16 -5.77 -18.23
CA THR A 28 -5.53 -5.77 -18.74
C THR A 28 -6.46 -5.08 -17.73
N PRO A 29 -7.28 -4.09 -18.16
CA PRO A 29 -8.34 -3.55 -17.33
C PRO A 29 -9.20 -4.71 -16.82
N SER A 30 -9.40 -4.80 -15.49
CA SER A 30 -10.02 -5.91 -14.71
C SER A 30 -9.08 -6.81 -13.90
N LYS A 31 -7.77 -6.83 -14.16
CA LYS A 31 -6.85 -7.65 -13.36
C LYS A 31 -6.64 -7.05 -11.96
N PHE A 32 -6.79 -7.89 -10.93
CA PHE A 32 -6.49 -7.50 -9.56
C PHE A 32 -5.01 -7.12 -9.45
N THR A 33 -4.75 -5.97 -8.85
CA THR A 33 -3.40 -5.57 -8.48
C THR A 33 -3.40 -5.00 -7.07
N ASP A 34 -2.38 -5.36 -6.30
CA ASP A 34 -2.14 -4.81 -4.97
C ASP A 34 -1.16 -3.63 -5.03
N PRO A 35 -1.64 -2.37 -5.04
CA PRO A 35 -0.79 -1.18 -4.99
C PRO A 35 -0.12 -1.00 -3.62
N CYS A 36 -0.50 -1.79 -2.62
CA CYS A 36 -0.07 -1.70 -1.24
C CYS A 36 0.77 -2.92 -0.82
N ARG A 37 1.49 -3.52 -1.78
CA ARG A 37 2.27 -4.75 -1.57
C ARG A 37 3.20 -4.71 -0.36
N ARG A 38 3.82 -3.55 -0.06
CA ARG A 38 4.66 -3.37 1.14
C ARG A 38 3.86 -3.44 2.45
N ALA A 39 2.70 -2.79 2.48
CA ALA A 39 1.78 -2.80 3.61
C ALA A 39 1.22 -4.21 3.85
N SER A 40 0.86 -4.89 2.76
CA SER A 40 0.38 -6.27 2.76
C SER A 40 1.44 -7.21 3.35
N ALA A 41 2.68 -7.15 2.86
CA ALA A 41 3.80 -7.93 3.39
C ALA A 41 4.06 -7.66 4.88
N LEU A 42 3.95 -6.40 5.32
CA LEU A 42 4.10 -6.04 6.73
C LEU A 42 2.98 -6.65 7.60
N SER A 43 1.74 -6.66 7.12
CA SER A 43 0.62 -7.30 7.83
C SER A 43 0.76 -8.83 7.90
N MET A 44 1.27 -9.47 6.85
CA MET A 44 1.53 -10.91 6.84
C MET A 44 2.69 -11.28 7.76
N LYS A 45 3.78 -10.50 7.75
CA LYS A 45 4.90 -10.68 8.66
C LYS A 45 4.47 -10.60 10.12
N CYS A 46 3.64 -9.61 10.48
CA CYS A 46 3.12 -9.51 11.84
C CYS A 46 2.34 -10.76 12.25
N LEU A 47 1.53 -11.32 11.35
CA LEU A 47 0.80 -12.55 11.62
C LEU A 47 1.74 -13.73 11.83
N GLU A 48 2.75 -13.90 10.98
CA GLU A 48 3.76 -14.95 11.11
C GLU A 48 4.50 -14.86 12.46
N ASP A 49 4.88 -13.66 12.87
CA ASP A 49 5.60 -13.42 14.14
C ASP A 49 4.70 -13.61 15.39
N ASN A 50 3.38 -13.47 15.25
CA ASN A 50 2.42 -13.50 16.36
C ASN A 50 1.49 -14.72 16.33
N SER A 51 1.90 -15.82 15.69
CA SER A 51 1.09 -17.06 15.60
C SER A 51 -0.31 -16.82 15.01
N TYR A 52 -0.39 -15.93 14.02
CA TYR A 52 -1.62 -15.50 13.34
C TYR A 52 -2.67 -14.84 14.25
N ASP A 53 -2.24 -14.31 15.40
CA ASP A 53 -3.10 -13.51 16.26
C ASP A 53 -3.36 -12.12 15.66
N LYS A 54 -4.57 -11.95 15.11
CA LYS A 54 -4.99 -10.72 14.46
C LYS A 54 -5.11 -9.53 15.42
N ALA A 55 -5.36 -9.77 16.70
CA ALA A 55 -5.54 -8.69 17.68
C ALA A 55 -4.23 -7.92 17.88
N LYS A 56 -3.09 -8.62 17.83
CA LYS A 56 -1.75 -8.03 17.96
C LYS A 56 -1.29 -7.26 16.72
N CYS A 57 -1.91 -7.52 15.57
CA CYS A 57 -1.54 -6.94 14.28
C CYS A 57 -2.47 -5.81 13.81
N ALA A 58 -3.31 -5.26 14.70
CA ALA A 58 -4.26 -4.20 14.35
C ALA A 58 -3.60 -3.01 13.63
N GLU A 59 -2.44 -2.55 14.09
CA GLU A 59 -1.71 -1.44 13.47
C GLU A 59 -1.24 -1.77 12.05
N ALA A 60 -0.70 -2.97 11.84
CA ALA A 60 -0.26 -3.44 10.53
C ALA A 60 -1.41 -3.48 9.52
N PHE A 61 -2.62 -3.87 9.97
CA PHE A 61 -3.82 -3.81 9.14
C PHE A 61 -4.30 -2.38 8.86
N GLN A 62 -4.15 -1.46 9.82
CA GLN A 62 -4.47 -0.06 9.56
C GLN A 62 -3.53 0.54 8.51
N VAL A 63 -2.24 0.23 8.57
CA VAL A 63 -1.27 0.64 7.53
C VAL A 63 -1.72 0.20 6.13
N TYR A 64 -2.20 -1.04 5.97
CA TYR A 64 -2.75 -1.52 4.69
C TYR A 64 -4.05 -0.82 4.27
N ARG A 65 -4.94 -0.54 5.21
CA ARG A 65 -6.19 0.19 4.94
C ARG A 65 -5.93 1.62 4.51
N ASP A 66 -5.04 2.31 5.22
CA ASP A 66 -4.64 3.68 4.93
C ASP A 66 -3.99 3.78 3.55
N CYS A 67 -3.07 2.87 3.24
CA CYS A 67 -2.45 2.80 1.92
C CYS A 67 -3.49 2.68 0.79
N LYS A 68 -4.47 1.77 0.93
CA LYS A 68 -5.55 1.61 -0.05
C LYS A 68 -6.43 2.85 -0.15
N LYS A 69 -6.73 3.50 0.97
CA LYS A 69 -7.52 4.73 1.00
C LYS A 69 -6.81 5.83 0.20
N THR A 70 -5.53 6.07 0.51
CA THR A 70 -4.70 7.04 -0.21
C THR A 70 -4.62 6.71 -1.71
N TRP A 71 -4.46 5.44 -2.07
CA TRP A 71 -4.40 5.02 -3.47
C TRP A 71 -5.69 5.34 -4.23
N VAL A 72 -6.85 5.02 -3.66
CA VAL A 72 -8.16 5.31 -4.27
C VAL A 72 -8.36 6.82 -4.40
N GLU A 73 -7.97 7.60 -3.39
CA GLU A 73 -8.05 9.06 -3.40
C GLU A 73 -7.16 9.68 -4.48
N GLN A 74 -5.90 9.25 -4.59
CA GLN A 74 -4.98 9.66 -5.65
C GLN A 74 -5.56 9.34 -7.02
N ARG A 75 -5.99 8.10 -7.26
CA ARG A 75 -6.56 7.70 -8.55
C ARG A 75 -7.83 8.48 -8.92
N ARG A 76 -8.65 8.84 -7.93
CA ARG A 76 -9.82 9.73 -8.13
C ARG A 76 -9.39 11.15 -8.46
N LYS A 77 -8.34 11.66 -7.82
CA LYS A 77 -7.74 12.98 -8.10
C LYS A 77 -7.14 13.02 -9.50
N ASP A 78 -6.32 12.04 -9.86
CA ASP A 78 -5.70 11.91 -11.18
C ASP A 78 -6.76 11.81 -12.30
N ARG A 79 -7.91 11.18 -12.03
CA ARG A 79 -9.07 11.21 -12.93
C ARG A 79 -9.66 12.59 -13.13
N ARG A 80 -9.86 13.35 -12.03
CA ARG A 80 -10.44 14.70 -12.09
C ARG A 80 -9.51 15.70 -12.76
N GLU A 81 -8.20 15.53 -12.55
CA GLU A 81 -7.16 16.41 -13.08
C GLU A 81 -6.68 16.01 -14.48
N GLY A 82 -7.13 14.85 -15.00
CA GLY A 82 -6.76 14.38 -16.33
C GLY A 82 -5.26 14.08 -16.44
N ARG A 83 -4.67 13.43 -15.42
CA ARG A 83 -3.23 13.15 -15.39
C ARG A 83 -2.79 12.35 -16.63
N PRO A 84 -1.80 12.82 -17.40
CA PRO A 84 -1.29 12.08 -18.56
C PRO A 84 -0.68 10.74 -18.13
N GLY A 85 -0.88 9.68 -18.91
CA GLY A 85 -0.41 8.32 -18.60
C GLY A 85 -1.30 7.53 -17.63
N ALA A 86 -2.32 8.13 -17.02
CA ALA A 86 -3.19 7.43 -16.07
C ALA A 86 -4.23 6.51 -16.72
N TRP A 87 -4.52 6.74 -18.00
CA TRP A 87 -5.56 6.04 -18.77
C TRP A 87 -5.09 5.63 -20.18
N ASP A 88 -3.81 5.87 -20.50
CA ASP A 88 -3.17 5.42 -21.74
C ASP A 88 -2.83 3.92 -21.66
#